data_AF-A0A809ZAI2-F1
#
_entry.id   AF-A0A809ZAI2-F1
#
_cell.length_a   1.000
_cell.length_b   1.000
_cell.length_c   1.000
_cell.angle_alpha   90.00
_cell.angle_beta   90.00
_cell.angle_gamma   90.00
#
_symmetry.space_group_name_H-M   'P 1'
#
loop_
_entity.id
_entity.type
_entity.pdbx_description
1 polymer ?
#
loop_
_entity_poly.entity_id
_entity_poly.type
_entity_poly.pdbx_seq_one_letter_code
_entity_poly.pdbx_strand_id
1 'polypeptide(L)'
;MKASVTFTKQNATEHGKRLMALALYRRGKSFIGAAVLLGQQPGADRYVVLHLLCQGVEIILKALLLLLNYEKYIKQQRRHGHDLNRVVAVAIEAFGLHPMRPKLAQEVQALNSFYSQHLLRYDGLHDILIDPASIESNRMFRRIAAVLRVSEREIAKSARSSRPEGSQP
;
A
#
# COMPACT_ATOMS: atom_id res chain seq x y z
N MET A 1 -31.08 26.56 -14.67
CA MET A 1 -29.78 25.83 -14.69
C MET A 1 -29.57 25.16 -13.34
N LYS A 2 -29.53 23.82 -13.27
CA LYS A 2 -29.13 23.11 -12.05
C LYS A 2 -27.60 23.06 -12.01
N ALA A 3 -26.99 23.71 -11.02
CA ALA A 3 -25.57 23.56 -10.76
C ALA A 3 -25.31 22.10 -10.34
N SER A 4 -24.71 21.32 -11.23
CA SER A 4 -24.19 20.00 -10.92
C SER A 4 -22.89 20.18 -10.14
N VAL A 5 -22.96 20.05 -8.81
CA VAL A 5 -21.74 19.98 -7.99
C VAL A 5 -21.08 18.64 -8.24
N THR A 6 -20.01 18.64 -9.03
CA THR A 6 -19.23 17.43 -9.30
C THR A 6 -18.26 17.21 -8.12
N PHE A 7 -18.52 16.20 -7.29
CA PHE A 7 -17.61 15.82 -6.20
C PHE A 7 -16.36 15.15 -6.76
N THR A 8 -15.29 15.91 -6.95
CA THR A 8 -13.98 15.37 -7.34
C THR A 8 -13.09 15.18 -6.11
N LYS A 9 -12.13 14.24 -6.18
CA LYS A 9 -11.17 13.97 -5.11
C LYS A 9 -10.34 15.20 -4.69
N GLN A 10 -10.26 16.21 -5.55
CA GLN A 10 -9.45 17.42 -5.37
C GLN A 10 -10.21 18.51 -4.60
N ASN A 11 -11.55 18.48 -4.63
CA ASN A 11 -12.40 19.51 -4.02
C ASN A 11 -12.97 19.08 -2.65
N ALA A 12 -12.44 18.01 -2.06
CA ALA A 12 -12.87 17.54 -0.75
C ALA A 12 -12.40 18.50 0.36
N THR A 13 -13.14 18.57 1.47
CA THR A 13 -12.67 19.22 2.69
C THR A 13 -11.46 18.48 3.28
N GLU A 14 -10.67 19.11 4.15
CA GLU A 14 -9.56 18.43 4.84
C GLU A 14 -10.01 17.16 5.57
N HIS A 15 -11.19 17.20 6.21
CA HIS A 15 -11.80 16.02 6.81
C HIS A 15 -12.09 14.93 5.76
N GLY A 16 -12.68 15.28 4.62
CA GLY A 16 -12.96 14.36 3.53
C GLY A 16 -11.69 13.74 2.93
N LYS A 17 -10.64 14.53 2.69
CA LYS A 17 -9.32 14.07 2.23
C LYS A 17 -8.74 13.03 3.18
N ARG A 18 -8.77 13.30 4.48
CA ARG A 18 -8.33 12.37 5.51
C ARG A 18 -9.14 11.07 5.51
N LEU A 19 -10.48 11.15 5.44
CA LEU A 19 -11.33 9.95 5.37
C LEU A 19 -11.03 9.09 4.14
N MET A 20 -10.78 9.72 2.98
CA MET A 20 -10.41 9.02 1.76
C MET A 20 -9.06 8.30 1.88
N ALA A 21 -8.06 8.97 2.45
CA ALA A 21 -6.75 8.35 2.70
C ALA A 21 -6.85 7.19 3.69
N LEU A 22 -7.61 7.34 4.77
CA LEU A 22 -7.87 6.26 5.74
C LEU A 22 -8.64 5.09 5.12
N ALA A 23 -9.61 5.36 4.24
CA ALA A 23 -10.33 4.32 3.53
C ALA A 23 -9.40 3.53 2.58
N LEU A 24 -8.49 4.22 1.89
CA LEU A 24 -7.47 3.58 1.05
C LEU A 24 -6.52 2.72 1.90
N TYR A 25 -6.06 3.24 3.04
CA TYR A 25 -5.21 2.51 3.97
C TYR A 25 -5.87 1.22 4.48
N ARG A 26 -7.16 1.28 4.86
CA ARG A 26 -7.93 0.09 5.25
C ARG A 26 -8.01 -0.96 4.15
N ARG A 27 -8.21 -0.56 2.89
CA ARG A 27 -8.20 -1.50 1.74
C ARG A 27 -6.84 -2.17 1.59
N GLY A 28 -5.76 -1.42 1.70
CA GLY A 28 -4.40 -1.95 1.63
C GLY A 28 -4.14 -3.00 2.72
N LYS A 29 -4.61 -2.74 3.96
CA LYS A 29 -4.58 -3.73 5.03
C LYS A 29 -5.37 -5.00 4.70
N SER A 30 -6.55 -4.88 4.09
CA SER A 30 -7.33 -6.04 3.68
C SER A 30 -6.58 -6.90 2.66
N PHE A 31 -5.88 -6.30 1.70
CA PHE A 31 -5.02 -7.04 0.77
C PHE A 31 -3.88 -7.79 1.48
N ILE A 32 -3.19 -7.15 2.41
CA ILE A 32 -2.14 -7.81 3.20
C ILE A 32 -2.71 -8.95 4.05
N GLY A 33 -3.85 -8.73 4.70
CA GLY A 33 -4.55 -9.76 5.47
C GLY A 33 -4.95 -10.95 4.60
N ALA A 34 -5.51 -10.70 3.42
CA ALA A 34 -5.85 -11.74 2.46
C ALA A 34 -4.61 -12.51 1.98
N ALA A 35 -3.49 -11.83 1.70
CA ALA A 35 -2.24 -12.49 1.32
C ALA A 35 -1.75 -13.47 2.40
N VAL A 36 -1.81 -13.05 3.68
CA VAL A 36 -1.41 -13.89 4.81
C VAL A 36 -2.32 -15.10 4.96
N LEU A 37 -3.64 -14.88 4.96
CA LEU A 37 -4.62 -15.96 5.13
C LEU A 37 -4.58 -16.97 3.99
N LEU A 38 -4.48 -16.49 2.74
CA LEU A 38 -4.36 -17.35 1.57
C LEU A 38 -3.05 -18.13 1.60
N GLY A 39 -1.92 -17.50 1.92
CA GLY A 39 -0.62 -18.16 1.99
C GLY A 39 -0.49 -19.24 3.07
N GLN A 40 -1.46 -19.33 3.99
CA GLN A 40 -1.56 -20.39 4.99
C GLN A 40 -2.39 -21.60 4.51
N GLN A 41 -3.13 -21.47 3.40
CA GLN A 41 -3.95 -22.56 2.88
C GLN A 41 -3.10 -23.58 2.11
N PRO A 42 -3.33 -24.89 2.30
CA PRO A 42 -2.72 -25.92 1.45
C PRO A 42 -3.10 -25.70 -0.02
N GLY A 43 -2.10 -25.76 -0.91
CA GLY A 43 -2.32 -25.59 -2.35
C GLY A 43 -2.65 -24.16 -2.79
N ALA A 44 -2.44 -23.16 -1.93
CA ALA A 44 -2.65 -21.77 -2.29
C ALA A 44 -1.80 -21.34 -3.48
N ASP A 45 -2.43 -20.66 -4.44
CA ASP A 45 -1.72 -20.07 -5.57
C ASP A 45 -0.78 -18.97 -5.08
N ARG A 46 0.52 -19.23 -5.21
CA ARG A 46 1.58 -18.36 -4.74
C ARG A 46 1.66 -17.07 -5.56
N TYR A 47 1.34 -17.07 -6.85
CA TYR A 47 1.30 -15.84 -7.64
C TYR A 47 0.21 -14.90 -7.12
N VAL A 48 -0.96 -15.43 -6.78
CA VAL A 48 -2.05 -14.65 -6.17
C VAL A 48 -1.62 -14.08 -4.82
N VAL A 49 -0.96 -14.89 -3.97
CA VAL A 49 -0.44 -14.39 -2.67
C VAL A 49 0.54 -13.22 -2.86
N LEU A 50 1.47 -13.34 -3.81
CA LEU A 50 2.43 -12.29 -4.13
C LEU A 50 1.75 -11.05 -4.71
N HIS A 51 0.74 -11.23 -5.58
CA HIS A 51 -0.06 -10.13 -6.11
C HIS A 51 -0.74 -9.35 -4.98
N LEU A 52 -1.40 -10.04 -4.06
CA LEU A 52 -2.08 -9.43 -2.91
C LEU A 52 -1.09 -8.68 -2.01
N LEU A 53 0.11 -9.24 -1.79
CA LEU A 53 1.17 -8.56 -1.05
C LEU A 53 1.59 -7.26 -1.75
N CYS A 54 1.94 -7.32 -3.03
CA CYS A 54 2.37 -6.15 -3.81
C CYS A 54 1.29 -5.06 -3.84
N GLN A 55 0.04 -5.45 -4.14
CA GLN A 55 -1.12 -4.57 -4.15
C GLN A 55 -1.36 -3.92 -2.78
N GLY A 56 -1.26 -4.70 -1.71
CA GLY A 56 -1.41 -4.22 -0.34
C GLY A 56 -0.33 -3.20 0.03
N VAL A 57 0.94 -3.50 -0.25
CA VAL A 57 2.07 -2.60 0.00
C VAL A 57 1.90 -1.29 -0.77
N GLU A 58 1.60 -1.36 -2.07
CA GLU A 58 1.39 -0.19 -2.91
C GLU A 58 0.29 0.71 -2.34
N ILE A 59 -0.87 0.13 -2.02
CA ILE A 59 -2.03 0.87 -1.52
C ILE A 59 -1.75 1.48 -0.15
N ILE A 60 -1.08 0.75 0.75
CA ILE A 60 -0.72 1.25 2.08
C ILE A 60 0.21 2.46 1.93
N LEU A 61 1.29 2.36 1.16
CA LEU A 61 2.25 3.45 1.01
C LEU A 61 1.60 4.68 0.36
N LYS A 62 0.79 4.46 -0.67
CA LYS A 62 -0.03 5.50 -1.30
C LYS A 62 -0.94 6.21 -0.30
N ALA A 63 -1.59 5.46 0.57
CA ALA A 63 -2.47 6.03 1.59
C ALA A 63 -1.69 6.84 2.63
N LEU A 64 -0.54 6.34 3.08
CA LEU A 64 0.34 7.05 4.01
C LEU A 64 0.86 8.35 3.41
N LEU A 65 1.24 8.35 2.14
CA LEU A 65 1.61 9.57 1.42
C LEU A 65 0.45 10.59 1.39
N LEU A 66 -0.79 10.15 1.12
CA LEU A 66 -1.95 11.03 1.16
C LEU A 66 -2.24 11.59 2.57
N LEU A 67 -2.00 10.79 3.61
CA LEU A 67 -2.10 11.24 5.00
C LEU A 67 -1.02 12.26 5.37
N LEU A 68 0.16 12.18 4.75
CA LEU A 68 1.26 13.12 4.95
C LEU A 68 1.00 14.45 4.23
N ASN A 69 0.65 14.41 2.94
CA ASN A 69 0.34 15.61 2.16
C ASN A 69 -0.57 15.27 0.98
N TYR A 70 -1.88 15.42 1.19
CA TYR A 70 -2.88 15.01 0.21
C TYR A 70 -2.71 15.72 -1.14
N GLU A 71 -2.51 17.04 -1.15
CA GLU A 71 -2.40 17.83 -2.38
C GLU A 71 -1.19 17.46 -3.23
N LYS A 72 -0.05 17.21 -2.58
CA LYS A 72 1.18 16.77 -3.27
C LYS A 72 0.97 15.41 -3.92
N TYR A 73 0.39 14.45 -3.20
CA TYR A 73 0.43 13.05 -3.62
C TYR A 73 -0.82 12.57 -4.38
N ILE A 74 -1.97 13.25 -4.30
CA ILE A 74 -3.21 12.82 -5.00
C ILE A 74 -3.02 12.75 -6.53
N LYS A 75 -2.24 13.67 -7.09
CA LYS A 75 -1.90 13.68 -8.53
C LYS A 75 -0.90 12.59 -8.91
N GLN A 76 -0.08 12.16 -7.96
CA GLN A 76 0.97 11.15 -8.16
C GLN A 76 0.45 9.72 -8.06
N GLN A 77 -0.70 9.50 -7.41
CA GLN A 77 -1.35 8.19 -7.25
C GLN A 77 -1.47 7.39 -8.57
N ARG A 78 -1.80 8.06 -9.68
CA ARG A 78 -1.94 7.44 -11.00
C ARG A 78 -0.59 7.13 -11.67
N ARG A 79 0.47 7.88 -11.32
CA ARG A 79 1.80 7.74 -11.92
C ARG A 79 2.62 6.57 -11.35
N HIS A 80 2.15 6.00 -10.25
CA HIS A 80 2.83 4.92 -9.52
C HIS A 80 1.97 3.65 -9.50
N GLY A 81 1.12 3.44 -10.50
CA GLY A 81 0.34 2.21 -10.60
C GLY A 81 1.23 1.04 -10.97
N HIS A 82 1.19 -0.02 -10.16
CA HIS A 82 1.93 -1.27 -10.35
C HIS A 82 3.46 -1.12 -10.33
N ASP A 83 3.99 -0.08 -9.68
CA ASP A 83 5.45 0.15 -9.59
C ASP A 83 5.86 0.26 -8.11
N LEU A 84 6.23 -0.89 -7.55
CA LEU A 84 6.68 -1.02 -6.18
C LEU A 84 7.99 -0.29 -5.91
N ASN A 85 8.95 -0.35 -6.84
CA ASN A 85 10.23 0.33 -6.68
C ASN A 85 10.00 1.84 -6.52
N ARG A 86 9.15 2.41 -7.37
CA ARG A 86 8.86 3.84 -7.36
C ARG A 86 8.05 4.26 -6.15
N VAL A 87 7.00 3.54 -5.76
CA VAL A 87 6.20 3.92 -4.58
C VAL A 87 7.03 3.81 -3.29
N VAL A 88 7.93 2.82 -3.19
CA VAL A 88 8.84 2.67 -2.04
C VAL A 88 9.86 3.80 -2.01
N ALA A 89 10.47 4.15 -3.15
CA ALA A 89 11.41 5.27 -3.23
C ALA A 89 10.77 6.60 -2.80
N VAL A 90 9.57 6.89 -3.31
CA VAL A 90 8.81 8.09 -2.94
C VAL A 90 8.46 8.08 -1.44
N ALA A 91 8.08 6.92 -0.88
CA ALA A 91 7.82 6.82 0.55
C ALA A 91 9.08 7.05 1.39
N ILE A 92 10.23 6.49 1.00
CA ILE A 92 11.51 6.70 1.71
C ILE A 92 11.85 8.19 1.75
N GLU A 93 11.77 8.86 0.59
CA GLU A 93 12.03 10.29 0.49
C GLU A 93 11.03 11.11 1.32
N ALA A 94 9.73 10.84 1.17
CA ALA A 94 8.67 11.60 1.81
C ALA A 94 8.70 11.54 3.34
N PHE A 95 9.09 10.38 3.90
CA PHE A 95 9.15 10.16 5.34
C PHE A 95 10.59 10.32 5.91
N GLY A 96 11.56 10.73 5.09
CA GLY A 96 12.96 10.91 5.52
C GLY A 96 13.59 9.62 6.07
N LEU A 97 13.24 8.47 5.50
CA LEU A 97 13.69 7.17 5.98
C LEU A 97 15.09 6.83 5.45
N HIS A 98 15.81 5.99 6.18
CA HIS A 98 17.04 5.40 5.63
C HIS A 98 16.73 4.49 4.44
N PRO A 99 17.67 4.37 3.46
CA PRO A 99 17.57 3.41 2.39
C PRO A 99 17.33 1.98 2.87
N MET A 100 16.65 1.19 2.03
CA MET A 100 16.42 -0.22 2.34
C MET A 100 17.73 -0.98 2.49
N ARG A 101 17.76 -1.94 3.41
CA ARG A 101 18.86 -2.91 3.49
C ARG A 101 18.95 -3.67 2.15
N PRO A 102 20.15 -4.02 1.66
CA PRO A 102 20.34 -4.59 0.32
C PRO A 102 19.43 -5.78 0.00
N LYS A 103 19.29 -6.74 0.95
CA LYS A 103 18.44 -7.92 0.75
C LYS A 103 16.95 -7.59 0.59
N LEU A 104 16.46 -6.55 1.27
CA LEU A 104 15.08 -6.10 1.08
C LEU A 104 14.93 -5.38 -0.26
N ALA A 105 15.90 -4.56 -0.65
CA ALA A 105 15.88 -3.87 -1.94
C ALA A 105 15.85 -4.87 -3.12
N GLN A 106 16.66 -5.92 -3.05
CA GLN A 106 16.65 -7.02 -4.03
C GLN A 106 15.28 -7.71 -4.09
N GLU A 107 14.69 -8.00 -2.93
CA GLU A 107 13.36 -8.61 -2.86
C GLU A 107 12.27 -7.71 -3.46
N VAL A 108 12.31 -6.40 -3.17
CA VAL A 108 11.38 -5.42 -3.78
C VAL A 108 11.57 -5.39 -5.29
N GLN A 109 12.81 -5.39 -5.77
CA GLN A 109 13.12 -5.35 -7.19
C GLN A 109 12.60 -6.61 -7.91
N ALA A 110 12.79 -7.79 -7.32
CA ALA A 110 12.27 -9.04 -7.85
C ALA A 110 10.74 -9.04 -7.88
N LEU A 111 10.08 -8.69 -6.77
CA LEU A 111 8.60 -8.58 -6.75
C LEU A 111 8.08 -7.58 -7.78
N ASN A 112 8.77 -6.46 -7.94
CA ASN A 112 8.41 -5.43 -8.90
C ASN A 112 8.47 -5.93 -10.35
N SER A 113 9.47 -6.73 -10.74
CA SER A 113 9.60 -7.20 -12.12
C SER A 113 8.40 -8.04 -12.57
N PHE A 114 7.78 -8.78 -11.66
CA PHE A 114 6.53 -9.51 -11.95
C PHE A 114 5.29 -8.61 -11.83
N TYR A 115 5.23 -7.81 -10.78
CA TYR A 115 4.05 -7.01 -10.47
C TYR A 115 3.79 -5.90 -11.49
N SER A 116 4.82 -5.19 -11.95
CA SER A 116 4.69 -4.08 -12.90
C SER A 116 4.29 -4.51 -14.31
N GLN A 117 4.52 -5.78 -14.61
CA GLN A 117 4.16 -6.42 -15.88
C GLN A 117 2.85 -7.21 -15.77
N HIS A 118 2.17 -7.15 -14.62
CA HIS A 118 0.95 -7.91 -14.33
C HIS A 118 1.10 -9.44 -14.41
N LEU A 119 2.32 -9.96 -14.33
CA LEU A 119 2.58 -11.40 -14.42
C LEU A 119 1.94 -12.15 -13.25
N LEU A 120 1.92 -11.56 -12.05
CA LEU A 120 1.30 -12.18 -10.87
C LEU A 120 -0.25 -12.37 -10.94
N ARG A 121 -0.90 -11.95 -12.03
CA ARG A 121 -2.38 -11.93 -12.16
C ARG A 121 -2.91 -12.74 -13.34
N TYR A 122 -2.14 -12.85 -14.41
CA TYR A 122 -2.61 -13.42 -15.67
C TYR A 122 -1.74 -14.58 -16.04
N ASP A 123 -2.38 -15.67 -16.46
CA ASP A 123 -1.67 -16.84 -16.95
C ASP A 123 -0.79 -16.48 -18.16
N GLY A 124 0.38 -17.09 -18.26
CA GLY A 124 1.33 -16.91 -19.35
C GLY A 124 2.51 -17.86 -19.28
N LEU A 125 3.48 -17.68 -20.19
CA LEU A 125 4.65 -18.56 -20.28
C LEU A 125 5.46 -18.61 -18.97
N HIS A 126 5.43 -17.55 -18.17
CA HIS A 126 6.15 -17.50 -16.91
C HIS A 126 5.61 -18.49 -15.86
N ASP A 127 4.34 -18.90 -15.93
CA ASP A 127 3.77 -19.91 -15.02
C ASP A 127 4.37 -21.31 -15.24
N ILE A 128 4.90 -21.55 -16.44
CA ILE A 128 5.57 -22.79 -16.81
C ILE A 128 7.06 -22.71 -16.47
N LEU A 129 7.67 -21.54 -16.67
CA LEU A 129 9.11 -21.35 -16.61
C LEU A 129 9.63 -21.00 -15.22
N ILE A 130 8.77 -20.48 -14.33
CA ILE A 130 9.16 -19.95 -13.04
C ILE A 130 8.28 -20.58 -11.96
N ASP A 131 8.92 -21.30 -11.04
CA ASP A 131 8.28 -21.74 -9.81
C ASP A 131 8.00 -20.52 -8.91
N PRO A 132 6.75 -20.18 -8.61
CA PRO A 132 6.43 -19.03 -7.76
C PRO A 132 6.95 -19.18 -6.32
N ALA A 133 7.27 -20.40 -5.86
CA ALA A 133 7.93 -20.63 -4.58
C ALA A 133 9.37 -20.07 -4.53
N SER A 134 10.02 -19.93 -5.69
CA SER A 134 11.36 -19.32 -5.80
C SER A 134 11.35 -17.80 -5.58
N ILE A 135 10.18 -17.15 -5.60
CA ILE A 135 10.05 -15.71 -5.41
C ILE A 135 9.96 -15.39 -3.90
N GLU A 136 11.06 -14.85 -3.37
CA GLU A 136 11.17 -14.40 -1.99
C GLU A 136 10.23 -13.23 -1.70
N SER A 137 9.54 -13.29 -0.56
CA SER A 137 8.62 -12.24 -0.10
C SER A 137 8.60 -12.04 1.42
N ASN A 138 9.39 -12.83 2.14
CA ASN A 138 9.39 -12.89 3.59
C ASN A 138 9.87 -11.57 4.23
N ARG A 139 10.80 -10.85 3.59
CA ARG A 139 11.32 -9.59 4.15
C ARG A 139 10.32 -8.47 3.94
N MET A 140 9.62 -8.48 2.82
CA MET A 140 8.53 -7.57 2.52
C MET A 140 7.39 -7.77 3.52
N PHE A 141 6.96 -9.01 3.80
CA PHE A 141 5.97 -9.30 4.83
C PHE A 141 6.37 -8.76 6.22
N ARG A 142 7.61 -9.01 6.64
CA ARG A 142 8.12 -8.48 7.93
C ARG A 142 8.17 -6.96 7.93
N ARG A 143 8.60 -6.34 6.82
CA ARG A 143 8.71 -4.89 6.70
C ARG A 143 7.33 -4.24 6.73
N ILE A 144 6.36 -4.75 5.96
CA ILE A 144 5.02 -4.17 5.93
C ILE A 144 4.30 -4.33 7.26
N ALA A 145 4.51 -5.43 7.98
CA ALA A 145 4.00 -5.60 9.34
C ALA A 145 4.55 -4.52 10.31
N ALA A 146 5.84 -4.20 10.20
CA ALA A 146 6.45 -3.12 10.99
C ALA A 146 5.90 -1.74 10.60
N VAL A 147 5.74 -1.47 9.30
CA VAL A 147 5.12 -0.23 8.80
C VAL A 147 3.70 -0.09 9.36
N LEU A 148 2.86 -1.11 9.22
CA LEU A 148 1.49 -1.12 9.74
C LEU A 148 1.45 -0.80 11.23
N ARG A 149 2.31 -1.45 12.04
CA ARG A 149 2.36 -1.20 13.49
C ARG A 149 2.66 0.26 13.82
N VAL A 150 3.63 0.86 13.15
CA VAL A 150 4.00 2.27 13.38
C VAL A 150 2.89 3.19 12.87
N SER A 151 2.38 2.96 11.67
CA SER A 151 1.31 3.75 11.07
C SER A 151 0.04 3.75 11.92
N GLU A 152 -0.40 2.61 12.44
CA GLU A 152 -1.56 2.53 13.33
C GLU A 152 -1.38 3.38 14.60
N ARG A 153 -0.19 3.34 15.19
CA ARG A 153 0.12 4.14 16.39
C ARG A 153 0.02 5.64 16.08
N GLU A 154 0.61 6.10 14.98
CA GLU A 154 0.58 7.52 14.60
C GLU A 154 -0.82 7.99 14.16
N ILE A 155 -1.57 7.13 13.46
CA ILE A 155 -2.96 7.40 13.09
C ILE A 155 -3.84 7.51 14.35
N ALA A 156 -3.68 6.61 15.32
CA ALA A 156 -4.41 6.68 16.58
C ALA A 156 -4.03 7.92 17.41
N LYS A 157 -2.73 8.28 17.45
CA LYS A 157 -2.25 9.49 18.13
C LYS A 157 -2.88 10.75 17.53
N SER A 158 -2.85 10.89 16.20
CA SER A 158 -3.45 12.03 15.50
C SER A 158 -4.97 12.11 15.65
N ALA A 159 -5.67 10.97 15.76
CA ALA A 159 -7.11 10.94 16.00
C ALA A 159 -7.48 11.42 17.43
N ARG A 160 -6.64 11.14 18.43
CA ARG A 160 -6.84 11.60 19.81
C ARG A 160 -6.61 13.09 19.96
N SER A 161 -5.55 13.63 19.34
CA SER A 161 -5.27 15.07 19.38
C SER A 161 -6.30 15.93 18.64
N SER A 162 -7.11 15.32 17.76
CA SER A 162 -8.19 16.00 17.04
C SER A 162 -9.56 15.94 17.73
N ARG A 163 -9.69 15.25 18.88
CA ARG A 163 -10.94 15.28 19.66
C ARG A 163 -10.92 16.52 20.56
N PRO A 164 -11.96 17.37 20.56
CA PRO A 164 -12.06 18.45 21.52
C PRO A 164 -12.14 17.86 22.94
N GLU A 165 -11.37 18.43 23.87
CA GLU A 165 -11.52 18.15 25.29
C GLU A 165 -12.93 18.58 25.70
N GLY A 166 -13.75 17.67 26.26
CA GLY A 166 -15.05 18.04 26.83
C GLY A 166 -16.27 17.24 26.38
N SER A 167 -16.13 16.04 25.81
CA SER A 167 -17.27 15.11 25.69
C SER A 167 -16.96 13.83 26.46
N GLN A 168 -17.13 13.89 27.78
CA GLN A 168 -17.40 12.70 28.59
C GLN A 168 -18.91 12.57 28.79
N PRO A 169 -19.42 11.33 28.92
CA PRO A 169 -20.84 10.99 28.86
C PRO A 169 -21.68 11.62 29.97
#